data_AF-A0A952CTI4-F1
#
_entry.id   AF-A0A952CTI4-F1
#
_cell.length_a   1.000
_cell.length_b   1.000
_cell.length_c   1.000
_cell.angle_alpha   90.00
_cell.angle_beta   90.00
_cell.angle_gamma   90.00
#
_symmetry.space_group_name_H-M   'P 1'
#
loop_
_entity.id
_entity.type
_entity.pdbx_description
1 polymer ?
#
loop_
_entity_poly.entity_id
_entity_poly.type
_entity_poly.pdbx_seq_one_letter_code
_entity_poly.pdbx_strand_id
1 'polypeptide(L)'
;MSKLIPAAERIVRARALIQKAREVPVPPELGRSDLSYVAGVKDLLRQARDLVKFIPQTAGVSLEMKEEVKKIYEEIEKADREIFSRSQ
;
A
#
# COMPACT_ATOMS: atom_id res chain seq x y z
N MET A 1 -0.77 27.01 -4.85
CA MET A 1 -0.86 26.45 -3.49
C MET A 1 -1.13 24.97 -3.59
N SER A 2 -0.20 24.12 -3.15
CA SER A 2 -0.39 22.68 -3.17
C SER A 2 -1.46 22.30 -2.16
N LYS A 3 -2.61 21.82 -2.63
CA LYS A 3 -3.71 21.35 -1.79
C LYS A 3 -3.17 20.31 -0.81
N LEU A 4 -3.15 20.64 0.47
CA LEU A 4 -2.80 19.69 1.53
C LEU A 4 -3.81 18.54 1.44
N ILE A 5 -3.34 17.35 1.07
CA ILE A 5 -4.19 16.17 1.01
C ILE A 5 -4.57 15.81 2.44
N PRO A 6 -5.87 15.78 2.79
CA PRO A 6 -6.30 15.44 4.14
C PRO A 6 -5.96 13.98 4.46
N ALA A 7 -5.82 13.67 5.75
CA ALA A 7 -5.47 12.32 6.19
C ALA A 7 -6.46 11.25 5.70
N ALA A 8 -7.76 11.57 5.60
CA ALA A 8 -8.77 10.67 5.06
C ALA A 8 -8.50 10.33 3.59
N GLU A 9 -8.11 11.32 2.79
CA GLU A 9 -7.78 11.09 1.38
C GLU A 9 -6.47 10.32 1.22
N ARG A 10 -5.49 10.49 2.13
CA ARG A 10 -4.28 9.64 2.16
C ARG A 10 -4.63 8.17 2.38
N ILE A 11 -5.58 7.86 3.26
CA ILE A 11 -6.05 6.48 3.51
C ILE A 11 -6.70 5.90 2.24
N VAL A 12 -7.59 6.66 1.59
CA VAL A 12 -8.24 6.22 0.34
C VAL A 12 -7.20 5.94 -0.75
N ARG A 13 -6.23 6.83 -0.92
CA ARG A 13 -5.13 6.65 -1.89
C ARG A 13 -4.25 5.44 -1.55
N ALA A 14 -3.97 5.20 -0.26
CA ALA A 14 -3.21 4.03 0.15
C ALA A 14 -3.95 2.72 -0.20
N ARG A 15 -5.26 2.64 0.04
CA ARG A 15 -6.07 1.48 -0.41
C ARG A 15 -6.05 1.31 -1.92
N ALA A 16 -6.18 2.39 -2.67
CA ALA A 16 -6.12 2.34 -4.13
C ALA A 16 -4.76 1.80 -4.64
N LEU A 17 -3.65 2.18 -4.00
CA LEU A 17 -2.32 1.66 -4.34
C LEU A 17 -2.17 0.16 -4.01
N ILE A 18 -2.73 -0.30 -2.88
CA ILE A 18 -2.74 -1.73 -2.51
C ILE A 18 -3.57 -2.53 -3.53
N GLN A 19 -4.75 -2.03 -3.90
CA GLN A 19 -5.60 -2.65 -4.91
C GLN A 19 -4.87 -2.72 -6.25
N LYS A 20 -4.25 -1.62 -6.67
CA LYS A 20 -3.43 -1.58 -7.89
C LYS A 20 -2.30 -2.60 -7.84
N ALA A 21 -1.64 -2.79 -6.70
CA ALA A 21 -0.58 -3.79 -6.54
C ALA A 21 -1.09 -5.22 -6.79
N ARG A 22 -2.35 -5.52 -6.42
CA ARG A 22 -3.00 -6.82 -6.69
C ARG A 22 -3.44 -6.98 -8.15
N GLU A 23 -3.76 -5.88 -8.82
CA GLU A 23 -4.20 -5.85 -10.22
C GLU A 23 -3.04 -5.80 -11.21
N VAL A 24 -1.79 -5.62 -10.74
CA VAL A 24 -0.62 -5.61 -11.63
C VAL A 24 -0.58 -6.95 -12.38
N PRO A 25 -0.59 -6.94 -13.72
CA PRO A 25 -0.56 -8.16 -14.49
C PRO A 25 0.79 -8.86 -14.30
N VAL A 26 0.74 -10.16 -14.05
CA VAL A 26 1.94 -10.99 -13.95
C VAL A 26 2.54 -11.13 -15.35
N PRO A 27 3.82 -10.78 -15.56
CA PRO A 27 4.45 -10.89 -16.87
C PRO A 27 4.49 -12.34 -17.35
N PRO A 28 4.25 -12.59 -18.65
CA PRO A 28 4.11 -13.95 -19.18
C PRO A 28 5.42 -14.75 -19.22
N GLU A 29 6.58 -14.08 -19.18
CA GLU A 29 7.89 -14.73 -19.34
C GLU A 29 8.43 -15.30 -18.03
N LEU A 30 8.76 -14.44 -17.07
CA LEU A 30 9.32 -14.81 -15.76
C LEU A 30 8.26 -14.94 -14.66
N GLY A 31 6.99 -14.63 -14.96
CA GLY A 31 5.91 -14.76 -14.00
C GLY A 31 6.09 -13.85 -12.78
N ARG A 32 5.78 -14.40 -11.60
CA ARG A 32 5.94 -13.70 -10.31
C ARG A 32 7.40 -13.62 -9.84
N SER A 33 8.33 -14.23 -10.58
CA SER A 33 9.78 -14.16 -10.34
C SER A 33 10.45 -13.03 -11.11
N ASP A 34 9.71 -12.32 -11.97
CA ASP A 34 10.23 -11.17 -12.69
C ASP A 34 10.58 -10.04 -11.72
N LEU A 35 11.86 -9.65 -11.70
CA LEU A 35 12.36 -8.65 -10.76
C LEU A 35 11.69 -7.29 -10.97
N SER A 36 11.34 -6.94 -12.20
CA SER A 36 10.64 -5.69 -12.51
C SER A 36 9.20 -5.71 -12.01
N TYR A 37 8.50 -6.83 -12.15
CA TYR A 37 7.17 -7.04 -11.53
C TYR A 37 7.23 -6.97 -10.01
N VAL A 38 8.16 -7.71 -9.39
CA VAL A 38 8.35 -7.71 -7.93
C VAL A 38 8.66 -6.30 -7.43
N ALA A 39 9.57 -5.58 -8.09
CA ALA A 39 9.92 -4.21 -7.75
C ALA A 39 8.72 -3.26 -7.91
N GLY A 40 7.93 -3.40 -8.97
CA GLY A 40 6.74 -2.57 -9.21
C GLY A 40 5.66 -2.76 -8.14
N VAL A 41 5.35 -4.01 -7.81
CA VAL A 41 4.39 -4.34 -6.73
C VAL A 41 4.89 -3.84 -5.38
N LYS A 42 6.16 -4.12 -5.03
CA LYS A 42 6.74 -3.67 -3.75
C LYS A 42 6.83 -2.15 -3.66
N ASP A 43 7.08 -1.45 -4.76
CA ASP A 43 7.07 0.00 -4.79
C ASP A 43 5.66 0.57 -4.55
N LEU A 44 4.62 0.01 -5.16
CA LEU A 44 3.23 0.42 -4.91
C LEU A 44 2.84 0.25 -3.44
N LEU A 45 3.19 -0.90 -2.83
CA LEU A 45 2.96 -1.17 -1.42
C LEU A 45 3.75 -0.21 -0.51
N ARG A 46 5.00 0.12 -0.88
CA ARG A 46 5.82 1.12 -0.19
C ARG A 46 5.21 2.51 -0.27
N GLN A 47 4.71 2.93 -1.43
CA GLN A 47 4.03 4.21 -1.60
C GLN A 47 2.75 4.29 -0.76
N ALA A 48 1.95 3.21 -0.69
CA ALA A 48 0.78 3.13 0.17
C ALA A 48 1.16 3.32 1.65
N ARG A 49 2.26 2.69 2.07
CA ARG A 49 2.82 2.82 3.42
C ARG A 49 3.23 4.26 3.73
N ASP A 50 3.90 4.91 2.79
CA ASP A 50 4.42 6.27 2.95
C ASP A 50 3.30 7.30 3.15
N LEU A 51 2.17 7.11 2.48
CA LEU A 51 0.99 7.98 2.62
C LEU A 51 0.40 7.95 4.04
N VAL A 52 0.45 6.80 4.71
CA VAL A 52 -0.20 6.61 6.02
C VAL A 52 0.75 6.73 7.21
N LYS A 53 2.06 6.58 7.02
CA LYS A 53 3.04 6.59 8.14
C LYS A 53 3.11 7.91 8.92
N PHE A 54 2.73 9.03 8.30
CA PHE A 54 2.72 10.35 8.93
C PHE A 54 1.37 10.75 9.53
N ILE A 55 0.30 10.00 9.25
CA ILE A 55 -1.03 10.23 9.83
C ILE A 55 -0.98 10.18 11.37
N PRO A 56 -0.41 9.16 12.03
CA PRO A 56 -0.35 9.13 13.50
C PRO A 56 0.51 10.23 14.12
N GLN A 57 1.38 10.86 13.34
CA GLN A 57 2.26 11.97 13.76
C GLN A 57 1.61 13.34 13.54
N THR A 58 0.45 13.40 12.89
CA THR A 58 -0.28 14.64 12.65
C THR A 58 -1.04 15.05 13.91
N ALA A 59 -0.91 16.31 14.33
CA ALA A 59 -1.65 16.84 15.47
C ALA A 59 -3.17 16.78 15.21
N GLY A 60 -3.94 16.32 16.19
CA GLY A 60 -5.40 16.20 16.09
C GLY A 60 -5.91 14.91 15.46
N VAL A 61 -5.08 13.87 15.32
CA VAL A 61 -5.54 12.57 14.83
C VAL A 61 -6.32 11.80 15.90
N SER A 62 -7.53 11.38 15.56
CA SER A 62 -8.40 10.53 16.39
C SER A 62 -7.88 9.09 16.49
N LEU A 63 -8.30 8.37 17.54
CA LEU A 63 -7.99 6.94 17.70
C LEU A 63 -8.43 6.11 16.49
N GLU A 64 -9.63 6.39 15.96
CA GLU A 64 -10.19 5.75 14.76
C GLU A 64 -9.23 5.85 13.56
N MET A 65 -8.56 6.99 13.40
CA MET A 65 -7.61 7.19 12.30
C MET A 65 -6.35 6.34 12.46
N LYS A 66 -5.89 6.15 13.70
CA LYS A 66 -4.75 5.27 14.00
C LYS A 66 -5.11 3.80 13.73
N GLU A 67 -6.34 3.41 14.04
CA GLU A 67 -6.87 2.09 13.71
C GLU A 67 -6.97 1.87 12.20
N GLU A 68 -7.47 2.85 11.44
CA GLU A 68 -7.50 2.77 9.98
C GLU A 68 -6.09 2.63 9.40
N VAL A 69 -5.12 3.41 9.89
CA VAL A 69 -3.70 3.28 9.49
C VAL A 69 -3.17 1.87 9.79
N LYS A 70 -3.54 1.28 10.95
CA LYS A 70 -3.16 -0.08 11.31
C LYS A 70 -3.73 -1.11 10.33
N LYS A 71 -5.02 -1.00 9.99
CA LYS A 71 -5.65 -1.86 8.97
C LYS A 71 -4.96 -1.75 7.62
N ILE A 72 -4.53 -0.54 7.21
CA ILE A 72 -3.77 -0.36 5.97
C ILE A 72 -2.45 -1.13 6.01
N TYR A 73 -1.71 -1.09 7.12
CA TYR A 73 -0.48 -1.89 7.26
C TYR A 73 -0.78 -3.39 7.13
N GLU A 74 -1.83 -3.88 7.78
CA GLU A 74 -2.26 -5.29 7.68
C GLU A 74 -2.66 -5.66 6.25
N GLU A 75 -3.37 -4.78 5.53
CA GLU A 75 -3.73 -4.99 4.12
C GLU A 75 -2.51 -5.01 3.20
N ILE A 76 -1.51 -4.14 3.44
CA ILE A 76 -0.24 -4.15 2.70
C ILE A 76 0.49 -5.48 2.89
N GLU A 77 0.61 -5.95 4.14
CA GLU A 77 1.27 -7.22 4.43
C GLU A 77 0.50 -8.40 3.84
N LYS A 78 -0.83 -8.36 3.92
CA LYS A 78 -1.68 -9.38 3.30
C LYS A 78 -1.52 -9.39 1.79
N ALA A 79 -1.51 -8.23 1.14
CA ALA A 79 -1.31 -8.14 -0.30
C ALA A 79 0.09 -8.62 -0.73
N ASP A 80 1.16 -8.23 -0.02
CA ASP A 80 2.52 -8.73 -0.28
C ASP A 80 2.56 -10.26 -0.20
N ARG A 81 1.97 -10.84 0.86
CA ARG A 81 1.83 -12.30 0.99
C ARG A 81 0.96 -12.89 -0.11
N GLU A 82 -0.23 -12.40 -0.40
CA GLU A 82 -1.09 -12.98 -1.46
C GLU A 82 -0.41 -12.99 -2.84
N ILE A 83 0.37 -11.95 -3.13
CA ILE A 83 1.08 -11.82 -4.41
C ILE A 83 2.29 -12.75 -4.46
N PHE A 84 3.11 -12.82 -3.39
CA PHE A 84 4.40 -13.54 -3.39
C PHE A 84 4.40 -14.90 -2.66
N SER A 85 3.41 -15.21 -1.82
CA SER A 85 3.31 -16.43 -0.99
C SER A 85 3.05 -17.71 -1.78
N ARG A 86 2.91 -17.65 -3.12
CA ARG A 86 2.82 -18.86 -3.96
C ARG A 86 4.21 -19.44 -4.30
N SER A 87 5.26 -18.94 -3.65
CA SER A 87 6.64 -19.38 -3.80
C SER A 87 7.26 -19.68 -2.42
N GLN A 88 6.68 -20.63 -1.70
CA GLN A 88 7.39 -21.44 -0.69
C GLN A 88 7.15 -22.91 -1.02
#